data_AF-A0A839DZD8-F1
#
_entry.id   AF-A0A839DZD8-F1
#
_cell.length_a   1.000
_cell.length_b   1.000
_cell.length_c   1.000
_cell.angle_alpha   90.00
_cell.angle_beta   90.00
_cell.angle_gamma   90.00
#
_symmetry.space_group_name_H-M   'P 1'
#
loop_
_entity.id
_entity.type
_entity.pdbx_description
1 polymer ?
#
loop_
_entity_poly.entity_id
_entity_poly.type
_entity_poly.pdbx_seq_one_letter_code
_entity_poly.pdbx_strand_id
1 'polypeptide(L)'
;MKVEAKIFNIITFFFFLSAVIYGFWAKEPVGTVALILVGGLSLLIGSYFQFVARRIEQRPEDNPDAEISDGAGEVGFFSPGSYWPFGLAAAAAFMGLALAFFYVWMIVLATGALLITVAGLVFEYHAGPSHD
;
A
#
# COMPACT_ATOMS: atom_id res chain seq x y z
N MET A 1 16.46 8.88 -0.62
CA MET A 1 15.78 7.68 -1.16
C MET A 1 16.55 6.84 -2.20
N LYS A 2 17.87 7.02 -2.34
CA LYS A 2 18.62 6.26 -3.36
C LYS A 2 18.76 4.78 -2.99
N VAL A 3 18.84 4.49 -1.69
CA VAL A 3 19.02 3.14 -1.17
C VAL A 3 17.72 2.34 -1.29
N GLU A 4 16.60 2.94 -0.94
CA GLU A 4 15.25 2.37 -0.99
C GLU A 4 14.88 1.99 -2.43
N ALA A 5 15.16 2.87 -3.40
CA ALA A 5 15.01 2.55 -4.82
C ALA A 5 15.92 1.39 -5.26
N LYS A 6 17.18 1.36 -4.79
CA LYS A 6 18.13 0.29 -5.11
C LYS A 6 17.67 -1.06 -4.58
N ILE A 7 17.15 -1.11 -3.35
CA ILE A 7 16.63 -2.34 -2.74
C ILE A 7 15.53 -2.96 -3.62
N PHE A 8 14.51 -2.18 -3.99
CA PHE A 8 13.42 -2.68 -4.84
C PHE A 8 13.88 -3.08 -6.24
N ASN A 9 14.84 -2.36 -6.84
CA ASN A 9 15.38 -2.70 -8.15
C ASN A 9 16.19 -4.03 -8.12
N ILE A 10 16.93 -4.30 -7.04
CA ILE A 10 17.62 -5.59 -6.86
C ILE A 10 16.60 -6.73 -6.71
N ILE A 11 15.56 -6.52 -5.90
CA ILE A 11 14.48 -7.50 -5.71
C ILE A 11 13.74 -7.76 -7.03
N THR A 12 13.48 -6.70 -7.81
CA THR A 12 12.88 -6.80 -9.15
C THR A 12 13.71 -7.68 -10.07
N PHE A 13 15.02 -7.42 -10.13
CA PHE A 13 15.93 -8.25 -10.91
C PHE A 13 15.90 -9.72 -10.46
N PHE A 14 15.92 -9.96 -9.14
CA PHE A 14 15.84 -11.31 -8.59
C PHE A 14 14.54 -12.02 -8.98
N PHE A 15 13.39 -11.36 -8.91
CA PHE A 15 12.11 -11.99 -9.27
C PHE A 15 12.01 -12.29 -10.77
N PHE A 16 12.46 -11.40 -11.65
CA PHE A 16 12.48 -11.68 -13.08
C PHE A 16 13.47 -12.80 -13.43
N LEU A 17 14.66 -12.79 -12.81
CA LEU A 17 15.62 -13.88 -12.97
C LEU A 17 15.02 -15.22 -12.52
N SER A 18 14.36 -15.22 -11.36
CA SER A 18 13.67 -16.39 -10.83
C SER A 18 12.54 -16.84 -11.75
N ALA A 19 11.75 -15.92 -12.32
CA ALA A 19 10.69 -16.23 -13.27
C ALA A 19 11.23 -16.94 -14.52
N VAL A 20 12.37 -16.48 -15.07
CA VAL A 20 13.02 -17.10 -16.23
C VAL A 20 13.51 -18.51 -15.88
N ILE A 21 14.25 -18.65 -14.78
CA ILE A 21 14.80 -19.95 -14.34
C ILE A 21 13.66 -20.93 -14.05
N TYR A 22 12.66 -20.51 -13.27
CA TYR A 22 11.50 -21.31 -12.89
C TYR A 22 10.68 -21.70 -14.12
N GLY A 23 10.33 -20.76 -15.00
CA GLY A 23 9.53 -21.03 -16.19
C GLY A 23 10.22 -22.01 -17.15
N PHE A 24 11.54 -21.93 -17.28
CA PHE A 24 12.31 -22.86 -18.10
C PHE A 24 12.36 -24.27 -17.49
N TRP A 25 12.59 -24.39 -16.18
CA TRP A 25 12.79 -25.68 -15.52
C TRP A 25 11.48 -26.38 -15.16
N ALA A 26 10.58 -25.68 -14.47
CA ALA A 26 9.33 -26.24 -13.97
C ALA A 26 8.27 -26.38 -15.08
N LYS A 27 8.32 -25.52 -16.11
CA LYS A 27 7.33 -25.45 -17.20
C LYS A 27 5.89 -25.33 -16.69
N GLU A 28 5.72 -24.73 -15.52
CA GLU A 28 4.45 -24.56 -14.82
C GLU A 28 4.00 -23.09 -14.93
N PRO A 29 2.83 -22.82 -15.55
CA PRO A 29 2.43 -21.47 -15.89
C PRO A 29 2.00 -20.61 -14.70
N VAL A 30 1.36 -21.17 -13.67
CA VAL A 30 0.80 -20.41 -12.54
C VAL A 30 1.90 -19.74 -11.71
N GLY A 31 2.92 -20.48 -11.33
CA GLY A 31 4.09 -19.98 -10.60
C GLY A 31 4.92 -19.01 -11.44
N THR A 32 5.06 -19.26 -12.74
CA THR A 32 5.74 -18.32 -13.65
C THR A 32 5.01 -16.99 -13.70
N VAL A 33 3.68 -17.00 -13.85
CA VAL A 33 2.85 -15.78 -13.83
C VAL A 33 2.95 -15.07 -12.47
N ALA A 34 2.88 -15.80 -11.36
CA ALA A 34 3.02 -15.21 -10.03
C ALA A 34 4.37 -14.51 -9.84
N LEU A 35 5.47 -15.14 -10.29
CA LEU A 35 6.82 -14.56 -10.25
C LEU A 35 6.97 -13.31 -11.12
N ILE A 36 6.36 -13.31 -12.31
CA ILE A 36 6.32 -12.13 -13.18
C ILE A 36 5.52 -10.99 -12.52
N LEU A 37 4.37 -11.29 -11.93
CA LEU A 37 3.52 -10.27 -11.29
C LEU A 37 4.17 -9.66 -10.05
N VAL A 38 4.82 -10.46 -9.19
CA VAL A 38 5.56 -9.92 -8.04
C VAL A 38 6.79 -9.14 -8.48
N GLY A 39 7.48 -9.58 -9.54
CA GLY A 39 8.54 -8.81 -10.19
C GLY A 39 8.02 -7.45 -10.70
N GLY A 40 6.87 -7.45 -11.37
CA GLY A 40 6.18 -6.23 -11.83
C GLY A 40 5.78 -5.31 -10.68
N LEU A 41 5.25 -5.84 -9.58
CA LEU A 41 4.94 -5.07 -8.38
C LEU A 41 6.18 -4.39 -7.81
N SER A 42 7.28 -5.13 -7.66
CA SER A 42 8.54 -4.56 -7.18
C SER A 42 9.12 -3.53 -8.15
N LEU A 43 8.93 -3.71 -9.46
CA LEU A 43 9.34 -2.76 -10.49
C LEU A 43 8.56 -1.45 -10.38
N LEU A 44 7.24 -1.52 -10.17
CA LEU A 44 6.40 -0.33 -9.97
C LEU A 44 6.87 0.48 -8.75
N ILE A 45 7.12 -0.19 -7.63
CA ILE A 45 7.61 0.47 -6.40
C ILE A 45 9.01 1.05 -6.61
N GLY A 46 9.95 0.25 -7.14
CA GLY A 46 11.34 0.65 -7.35
C GLY A 46 11.49 1.80 -8.34
N SER A 47 10.77 1.76 -9.45
CA SER A 47 10.78 2.84 -10.46
C SER A 47 10.18 4.13 -9.91
N TYR A 48 9.10 4.05 -9.12
CA TYR A 48 8.53 5.21 -8.43
C TYR A 48 9.55 5.84 -7.46
N PHE A 49 10.16 5.05 -6.58
CA PHE A 49 11.19 5.57 -5.67
C PHE A 49 12.40 6.13 -6.40
N GLN A 50 12.82 5.51 -7.51
CA GLN A 50 13.90 6.04 -8.32
C GLN A 50 13.56 7.39 -8.95
N PHE A 51 12.30 7.59 -9.35
CA PHE A 51 11.81 8.86 -9.85
C PHE A 51 11.80 9.93 -8.74
N VAL A 52 11.28 9.61 -7.55
CA VAL A 52 11.28 10.53 -6.40
C VAL A 52 12.70 10.88 -5.97
N ALA A 53 13.61 9.90 -5.89
CA ALA A 53 15.00 10.10 -5.50
C ALA A 53 15.81 11.02 -6.44
N ARG A 54 15.32 11.25 -7.66
CA ARG A 54 15.90 12.22 -8.61
C ARG A 54 15.30 13.62 -8.48
N ARG A 55 14.16 13.76 -7.79
CA ARG A 55 13.41 15.02 -7.67
C ARG A 55 13.55 15.69 -6.31
N ILE A 56 13.79 14.92 -5.25
CA ILE A 56 13.94 15.45 -3.89
C ILE A 56 15.41 15.57 -3.51
N GLU A 57 15.70 16.54 -2.64
CA GLU A 57 17.01 16.72 -2.02
C GLU A 57 17.29 15.63 -0.98
N GLN A 58 18.54 15.58 -0.51
CA GLN A 58 18.94 14.64 0.53
C GLN A 58 18.21 14.98 1.83
N ARG A 59 17.44 14.03 2.36
CA ARG A 59 16.72 14.19 3.63
C ARG A 59 17.67 13.93 4.80
N PRO A 60 17.39 14.43 6.01
CA PRO A 60 18.18 14.12 7.21
C PRO A 60 18.35 12.61 7.44
N GLU A 61 17.31 11.81 7.16
CA GLU A 61 17.35 10.34 7.24
C GLU A 61 18.31 9.67 6.23
N ASP A 62 18.69 10.35 5.16
CA ASP A 62 19.64 9.87 4.16
C ASP A 62 21.09 10.35 4.48
N ASN A 63 21.32 11.14 5.53
CA ASN A 63 22.64 11.69 5.89
C ASN A 63 23.22 11.01 7.15
N PRO A 64 24.36 10.32 7.07
CA PRO A 64 24.96 9.66 8.24
C PRO A 64 25.47 10.63 9.32
N ASP A 65 25.73 11.89 8.96
CA ASP A 65 26.22 12.93 9.85
C ASP A 65 25.11 13.91 10.28
N ALA A 66 23.83 13.55 10.10
CA ALA A 66 22.71 14.41 10.47
C ALA A 66 22.60 14.61 11.99
N GLU A 67 22.27 15.83 12.40
CA GLU A 67 21.96 16.16 13.79
C GLU A 67 20.45 16.00 14.08
N ILE A 68 20.08 15.85 15.35
CA ILE A 68 18.66 15.74 15.77
C ILE A 68 17.88 17.00 15.40
N SER A 69 18.54 18.16 15.45
CA SER A 69 18.02 19.47 15.04
C SER A 69 17.58 19.53 13.58
N ASP A 70 18.20 18.74 12.69
CA ASP A 70 17.87 18.73 11.25
C ASP A 70 16.45 18.19 10.97
N GLY A 71 15.86 17.47 11.92
CA GLY A 71 14.50 16.92 11.86
C GLY A 71 13.47 17.64 12.72
N ALA A 72 13.80 18.79 13.33
CA ALA A 72 12.97 19.46 14.34
C ALA A 72 11.70 20.17 13.82
N GLY A 73 11.37 20.02 12.54
CA GLY A 73 10.17 20.61 11.92
C GLY A 73 8.87 19.86 12.25
N GLU A 74 7.74 20.42 11.83
CA GLU A 74 6.45 19.73 11.87
C GLU A 74 6.45 18.56 10.88
N VAL A 75 6.16 17.34 11.36
CA VAL A 75 6.15 16.12 10.53
C VAL A 75 4.91 16.06 9.62
N GLY A 76 3.79 16.59 10.10
CA GLY A 76 2.51 16.59 9.40
C GLY A 76 1.33 16.29 10.33
N PHE A 77 0.17 16.04 9.73
CA PHE A 77 -1.05 15.71 10.45
C PHE A 77 -1.12 14.20 10.76
N PHE A 78 -1.45 13.87 12.01
CA PHE A 78 -1.76 12.51 12.44
C PHE A 78 -3.13 12.49 13.12
N SER A 79 -3.94 11.49 12.76
CA SER A 79 -5.20 11.22 13.46
C SER A 79 -4.92 10.92 14.94
N PRO A 80 -5.46 11.69 15.91
CA PRO A 80 -5.28 11.41 17.33
C PRO A 80 -6.10 10.19 17.80
N GLY A 81 -7.14 9.84 17.04
CA GLY A 81 -8.00 8.69 17.28
C GLY A 81 -9.10 8.63 16.21
N SER A 82 -9.40 7.43 15.73
CA SER A 82 -10.44 7.18 14.73
C SER A 82 -11.03 5.79 14.93
N TYR A 83 -12.36 5.70 14.94
CA TYR A 83 -13.08 4.42 15.00
C TYR A 83 -13.38 3.85 13.59
N TRP A 84 -13.21 4.65 12.54
CA TRP A 84 -13.50 4.24 11.17
C TRP A 84 -12.67 3.04 10.69
N PRO A 85 -11.37 2.88 11.04
CA PRO A 85 -10.61 1.68 10.69
C PRO A 85 -11.22 0.39 11.25
N PHE A 86 -11.78 0.43 12.46
CA PHE A 86 -12.48 -0.71 13.04
C PHE A 86 -13.77 -1.02 12.27
N GLY A 87 -14.57 0.01 11.95
CA GLY A 87 -15.77 -0.14 11.13
C GLY A 87 -15.44 -0.72 9.74
N LEU A 88 -14.38 -0.25 9.10
CA LEU A 88 -13.90 -0.73 7.81
C LEU A 88 -13.47 -2.20 7.89
N ALA A 89 -12.74 -2.59 8.94
CA ALA A 89 -12.34 -3.98 9.16
C ALA A 89 -13.56 -4.89 9.35
N ALA A 90 -14.56 -4.45 10.12
CA ALA A 90 -15.81 -5.19 10.33
C ALA A 90 -16.61 -5.34 9.02
N ALA A 91 -16.70 -4.26 8.23
CA ALA A 91 -17.37 -4.29 6.93
C ALA A 91 -16.65 -5.22 5.93
N ALA A 92 -15.32 -5.22 5.92
CA ALA A 92 -14.52 -6.13 5.09
C ALA A 92 -14.67 -7.59 5.53
N ALA A 93 -14.68 -7.86 6.84
CA ALA A 93 -14.94 -9.20 7.37
C ALA A 93 -16.34 -9.68 7.01
N PHE A 94 -17.34 -8.80 7.11
CA PHE A 94 -18.72 -9.10 6.72
C PHE A 94 -18.84 -9.39 5.21
N MET A 95 -18.12 -8.64 4.36
CA MET A 95 -18.00 -8.95 2.93
C MET A 95 -17.37 -10.32 2.69
N GLY A 96 -16.31 -10.67 3.44
CA GLY A 96 -15.68 -11.99 3.37
C GLY A 96 -16.66 -13.13 3.66
N LEU A 97 -17.48 -13.00 4.72
CA LEU A 97 -18.53 -13.96 5.03
C LEU A 97 -19.61 -14.01 3.94
N ALA A 98 -20.04 -12.85 3.44
CA ALA A 98 -21.05 -12.76 2.38
C ALA A 98 -20.62 -13.49 1.10
N LEU A 99 -19.36 -13.33 0.70
CA LEU A 99 -18.77 -14.01 -0.45
C LEU A 99 -18.55 -15.50 -0.20
N ALA A 100 -18.08 -15.88 1.00
CA ALA A 100 -17.83 -17.29 1.35
C ALA A 100 -19.09 -18.16 1.27
N PHE A 101 -20.25 -17.65 1.71
CA PHE A 101 -21.53 -18.35 1.64
C PHE A 101 -22.38 -18.00 0.41
N PHE A 102 -21.89 -17.10 -0.45
CA PHE A 102 -22.57 -16.62 -1.66
C PHE A 102 -23.99 -16.06 -1.41
N TYR A 103 -24.18 -15.35 -0.30
CA TYR A 103 -25.46 -14.70 0.02
C TYR A 103 -25.52 -13.32 -0.63
N VAL A 104 -26.17 -13.23 -1.80
CA VAL A 104 -26.27 -11.99 -2.61
C VAL A 104 -26.78 -10.79 -1.80
N TRP A 105 -27.78 -10.99 -0.94
CA TRP A 105 -28.31 -9.92 -0.10
C TRP A 105 -27.27 -9.39 0.91
N MET A 106 -26.44 -10.27 1.48
CA MET A 106 -25.34 -9.87 2.36
C MET A 106 -24.26 -9.13 1.59
N ILE A 107 -23.96 -9.53 0.36
CA ILE A 107 -22.97 -8.86 -0.50
C ILE A 107 -23.39 -7.41 -0.76
N VAL A 108 -24.67 -7.18 -1.06
CA VAL A 108 -25.20 -5.82 -1.27
C VAL A 108 -25.07 -4.98 0.00
N LEU A 109 -25.47 -5.52 1.16
CA LEU A 109 -25.34 -4.82 2.44
C LEU A 109 -23.88 -4.55 2.83
N ALA A 110 -22.99 -5.52 2.63
CA ALA A 110 -21.57 -5.39 2.91
C ALA A 110 -20.90 -4.35 2.00
N THR A 111 -21.31 -4.27 0.74
CA THR A 111 -20.86 -3.25 -0.20
C THR A 111 -21.26 -1.86 0.31
N GLY A 112 -22.52 -1.68 0.73
CA GLY A 112 -22.98 -0.42 1.31
C GLY A 112 -22.19 -0.04 2.57
N ALA A 113 -21.98 -1.00 3.47
CA ALA A 113 -21.18 -0.79 4.69
C ALA A 113 -19.72 -0.42 4.39
N LEU A 114 -19.08 -1.06 3.41
CA LEU A 114 -17.73 -0.70 2.95
C LEU A 114 -17.67 0.72 2.42
N LEU A 115 -18.61 1.11 1.55
CA LEU A 115 -18.66 2.46 1.00
C LEU A 115 -18.84 3.52 2.10
N ILE A 116 -19.72 3.28 3.06
CA ILE A 116 -19.96 4.19 4.19
C ILE A 116 -18.71 4.31 5.07
N THR A 117 -18.09 3.18 5.42
CA THR A 117 -16.91 3.18 6.31
C THR A 117 -15.67 3.78 5.65
N VAL A 118 -15.47 3.56 4.35
CA VAL A 118 -14.42 4.24 3.56
C VAL A 118 -14.70 5.73 3.47
N ALA A 119 -15.93 6.13 3.15
CA ALA A 119 -16.30 7.55 3.08
C ALA A 119 -16.11 8.24 4.43
N GLY A 120 -16.54 7.60 5.53
CA GLY A 120 -16.33 8.08 6.89
C GLY A 120 -14.85 8.30 7.21
N LEU A 121 -14.00 7.31 6.91
CA LEU A 121 -12.55 7.41 7.12
C LEU A 121 -11.91 8.55 6.32
N VAL A 122 -12.31 8.72 5.05
CA VAL A 122 -11.73 9.74 4.16
C VAL A 122 -12.20 11.16 4.53
N PHE A 123 -13.46 11.31 4.92
CA PHE A 123 -14.06 12.60 5.21
C PHE A 123 -13.95 13.05 6.68
N GLU A 124 -13.46 12.18 7.58
CA GLU A 124 -13.39 12.44 9.02
C GLU A 124 -12.80 13.80 9.39
N TYR A 125 -11.69 14.19 8.76
CA TYR A 125 -10.98 15.44 9.03
C TYR A 125 -11.34 16.59 8.08
N HIS A 126 -12.36 16.40 7.25
CA HIS A 126 -12.81 17.37 6.25
C HIS A 126 -14.29 17.74 6.41
N ALA A 127 -14.94 17.32 7.50
CA ALA A 127 -16.29 17.72 7.82
C ALA A 127 -16.29 19.16 8.39
N GLY A 128 -17.09 20.04 7.77
CA GLY A 128 -17.30 21.40 8.29
C GLY A 128 -18.08 21.42 9.60
N PRO A 129 -18.16 22.58 10.28
CA PRO A 129 -18.98 22.73 11.48
C PRO A 129 -20.43 22.34 11.20
N SER A 130 -21.10 21.70 12.17
CA SER A 130 -22.55 21.51 12.11
C SER A 130 -23.23 22.87 12.01
N HIS A 131 -24.07 23.05 10.98
CA HIS A 131 -24.90 24.23 10.84
C HIS A 131 -26.11 24.13 11.79
N ASP A 132 -25.88 24.38 13.07
CA ASP A 132 -26.93 24.61 14.09
C ASP A 132 -26.60 25.86 14.90
#